data_AF-A0A8T2WNW0-F1
#
_entry.id   AF-A0A8T2WNW0-F1
#
_cell.length_a   1.000
_cell.length_b   1.000
_cell.length_c   1.000
_cell.angle_alpha   90.00
_cell.angle_beta   90.00
_cell.angle_gamma   90.00
#
_symmetry.space_group_name_H-M   'P 1'
#
loop_
_entity.id
_entity.type
_entity.pdbx_description
1 polymer ?
#
loop_
_entity_poly.entity_id
_entity_poly.type
_entity_poly.pdbx_seq_one_letter_code
_entity_poly.pdbx_strand_id
1 'polypeptide(L)'
;MSNNEELVEEIITTNGDSFEKVKQRLKDRSKKMAQTKEMLSKQANQTKEILSKQAVKIAKQAEEHERFINKVTYLLGVLGFGGFCFLLGARPQDIPYVYCFFYFTFVPLRWIYYRFKKWHYYLLDFCYYANTIFLVDLLLYPKNEKLFMVCFSFAEGPLAWALIIWRCSLVFSSADKLVSVLIHLLPGLVFFTIRWWNPATFEAMHPKETSRRVSWPYGVEDKSYLLTWLFWVPLFAYTLWQALYFLIVNVLRRQRLLRDPEVMTSYRF
;
A
#
# COMPACT_ATOMS: atom_id res chain seq x y z
N MET A 1 5.07 -79.49 61.82
CA MET A 1 5.17 -78.02 61.85
C MET A 1 6.36 -77.46 61.06
N SER A 2 7.27 -78.26 60.46
CA SER A 2 8.47 -77.70 59.78
C SER A 2 8.31 -77.41 58.28
N ASN A 3 7.40 -78.07 57.54
CA ASN A 3 7.23 -77.83 56.09
C ASN A 3 6.63 -76.46 55.72
N ASN A 4 5.96 -75.78 56.66
CA ASN A 4 5.37 -74.47 56.40
C ASN A 4 6.36 -73.32 56.60
N GLU A 5 7.43 -73.51 57.38
CA GLU A 5 8.43 -72.46 57.61
C GLU A 5 9.42 -72.35 56.44
N GLU A 6 9.90 -73.48 55.89
CA GLU A 6 10.75 -73.48 54.69
C GLU A 6 10.05 -72.90 53.45
N LEU A 7 8.77 -73.23 53.24
CA LEU A 7 8.00 -72.72 52.11
C LEU A 7 7.77 -71.20 52.22
N VAL A 8 7.57 -70.69 53.44
CA VAL A 8 7.38 -69.26 53.70
C VAL A 8 8.70 -68.50 53.53
N GLU A 9 9.82 -69.08 53.95
CA GLU A 9 11.15 -68.48 53.82
C GLU A 9 11.64 -68.45 52.35
N GLU A 10 11.33 -69.49 51.57
CA GLU A 10 11.61 -69.55 50.13
C GLU A 10 10.73 -68.57 49.30
N ILE A 11 9.46 -68.38 49.69
CA ILE A 11 8.56 -67.39 49.08
C ILE A 11 8.95 -65.95 49.43
N ILE A 12 9.43 -65.70 50.66
CA ILE A 12 9.89 -64.36 51.09
C ILE A 12 11.19 -63.98 50.37
N THR A 13 12.13 -64.91 50.24
CA THR A 13 13.41 -64.69 49.56
C THR A 13 13.26 -64.51 48.04
N THR A 14 12.43 -65.33 47.37
CA THR A 14 12.14 -65.15 45.94
C THR A 14 11.35 -63.87 45.63
N ASN A 15 10.38 -63.49 46.47
CA ASN A 15 9.66 -62.22 46.29
C ASN A 15 10.54 -61.00 46.56
N GLY A 16 11.41 -61.05 47.57
CA GLY A 16 12.37 -59.98 47.88
C GLY A 16 13.36 -59.73 46.74
N ASP A 17 13.91 -60.80 46.16
CA ASP A 17 14.88 -60.73 45.07
C ASP A 17 14.24 -60.29 43.73
N SER A 18 12.99 -60.68 43.50
CA SER A 18 12.17 -60.20 42.38
C SER A 18 11.85 -58.70 42.48
N PHE A 19 11.49 -58.22 43.68
CA PHE A 19 11.13 -56.83 43.91
C PHE A 19 12.34 -55.88 43.78
N GLU A 20 13.50 -56.27 44.29
CA GLU A 20 14.75 -55.52 44.13
C GLU A 20 15.19 -55.45 42.66
N LYS A 21 15.06 -56.55 41.89
CA LYS A 21 15.33 -56.55 40.44
C LYS A 21 14.40 -55.61 39.67
N VAL A 22 13.12 -55.57 40.00
CA VAL A 22 12.15 -54.65 39.38
C VAL A 22 12.48 -53.19 39.72
N LYS A 23 12.82 -52.90 40.97
CA LYS A 23 13.21 -51.57 41.45
C LYS A 23 14.51 -51.07 40.77
N GLN A 24 15.51 -51.93 40.59
CA GLN A 24 16.71 -51.61 39.83
C GLN A 24 16.41 -51.31 38.35
N ARG A 25 15.57 -52.13 37.69
CA ARG A 25 15.14 -51.89 36.30
C ARG A 25 14.42 -50.55 36.13
N LEU A 26 13.56 -50.17 37.08
CA LEU A 26 12.88 -48.87 37.07
C LEU A 26 13.86 -47.71 37.26
N LYS A 27 14.85 -47.85 38.15
CA LYS A 27 15.90 -46.85 38.39
C LYS A 27 16.80 -46.66 37.16
N ASP A 28 17.14 -47.74 36.47
CA ASP A 28 17.93 -47.69 35.23
C ASP A 28 17.14 -47.10 34.06
N ARG A 29 15.84 -47.40 33.95
CA ARG A 29 14.93 -46.73 32.99
C ARG A 29 14.86 -45.23 33.25
N SER A 30 14.73 -44.82 34.52
CA SER A 30 14.69 -43.41 34.90
C SER A 30 16.00 -42.69 34.55
N LYS A 31 17.16 -43.31 34.80
CA LYS A 31 18.47 -42.76 34.41
C LYS A 31 18.61 -42.65 32.89
N LYS A 32 18.22 -43.68 32.13
CA LYS A 32 18.22 -43.62 30.66
C LYS A 32 17.32 -42.51 30.13
N MET A 33 16.09 -42.38 30.65
CA MET A 33 15.18 -41.30 30.25
C MET A 33 15.72 -39.91 30.59
N ALA A 34 16.37 -39.73 31.74
CA ALA A 34 17.00 -38.47 32.10
C ALA A 34 18.15 -38.11 31.14
N GLN A 35 19.02 -39.07 30.81
CA GLN A 35 20.10 -38.90 29.84
C GLN A 35 19.56 -38.59 28.44
N THR A 36 18.52 -39.29 27.98
CA THR A 36 17.90 -39.02 26.67
C THR A 36 17.27 -37.63 26.62
N LYS A 37 16.61 -37.18 27.70
CA LYS A 37 16.06 -35.82 27.79
C LYS A 37 17.14 -34.75 27.76
N GLU A 38 18.27 -34.98 28.44
CA GLU A 38 19.41 -34.05 28.42
C GLU A 38 20.08 -33.98 27.04
N MET A 39 20.18 -35.12 26.36
CA MET A 39 20.73 -35.18 25.00
C MET A 39 19.81 -34.47 23.99
N LEU A 40 18.49 -34.68 24.11
CA LEU A 40 17.47 -33.98 23.33
C LEU A 40 17.46 -32.47 23.60
N SER A 41 17.61 -32.05 24.86
CA SER A 41 17.64 -30.62 25.19
C SER A 41 18.91 -29.95 24.66
N LYS A 42 20.07 -30.62 24.73
CA LYS A 42 21.32 -30.16 24.09
C LYS A 42 21.17 -30.06 22.58
N GLN A 43 20.60 -31.06 21.92
CA GLN A 43 20.34 -31.04 20.48
C GLN A 43 19.37 -29.91 20.10
N ALA A 44 18.28 -29.73 20.85
CA ALA A 44 17.32 -28.66 20.62
C ALA A 44 17.96 -27.27 20.78
N ASN A 45 18.85 -27.09 21.77
CA ASN A 45 19.58 -25.83 21.97
C ASN A 45 20.56 -25.58 20.81
N GLN A 46 21.29 -26.60 20.35
CA GLN A 46 22.17 -26.50 19.18
C GLN A 46 21.39 -26.15 17.90
N THR A 47 20.24 -26.79 17.65
CA THR A 47 19.39 -26.47 16.49
C THR A 47 18.83 -25.05 16.55
N LYS A 48 18.39 -24.58 17.74
CA LYS A 48 17.96 -23.20 17.94
C LYS A 48 19.09 -22.20 17.67
N GLU A 49 20.31 -22.51 18.08
CA GLU A 49 21.48 -21.65 17.85
C GLU A 49 21.87 -21.57 16.37
N ILE A 50 21.78 -22.69 15.64
CA ILE A 50 22.01 -22.71 14.19
C ILE A 50 20.94 -21.90 13.46
N LEU A 51 19.65 -22.09 13.82
CA LEU A 51 18.53 -21.33 13.25
C LEU A 51 18.64 -19.84 13.56
N SER A 52 19.03 -19.45 14.78
CA SER A 52 19.20 -18.04 15.15
C SER A 52 20.34 -17.39 14.37
N LYS A 53 21.48 -18.09 14.22
CA LYS A 53 22.61 -17.63 13.40
C LYS A 53 22.21 -17.45 11.93
N GLN A 54 21.44 -18.39 11.37
CA GLN A 54 20.92 -18.28 9.99
C GLN A 54 19.93 -17.12 9.85
N ALA A 55 19.00 -16.96 10.80
CA ALA A 55 18.05 -15.85 10.80
C ALA A 55 18.75 -14.49 10.87
N VAL A 56 19.79 -14.34 11.69
CA VAL A 56 20.60 -13.11 11.77
C VAL A 56 21.32 -12.84 10.46
N LYS A 57 21.88 -13.86 9.81
CA LYS A 57 22.54 -13.69 8.50
C LYS A 57 21.55 -13.26 7.41
N ILE A 58 20.36 -13.86 7.37
CA ILE A 58 19.29 -13.49 6.43
C ILE A 58 18.82 -12.06 6.71
N ALA A 59 18.60 -11.70 7.97
CA ALA A 59 18.19 -10.35 8.36
C ALA A 59 19.23 -9.30 7.94
N LYS A 60 20.52 -9.58 8.16
CA LYS A 60 21.61 -8.69 7.74
C LYS A 60 21.67 -8.53 6.22
N GLN A 61 21.51 -9.62 5.46
CA GLN A 61 21.47 -9.57 4.00
C GLN A 61 20.26 -8.78 3.48
N ALA A 62 19.10 -8.96 4.11
CA ALA A 62 17.90 -8.21 3.77
C ALA A 62 18.07 -6.70 4.05
N GLU A 63 18.67 -6.34 5.19
CA GLU A 63 18.97 -4.95 5.56
C GLU A 63 19.94 -4.29 4.57
N GLU A 64 21.00 -4.99 4.17
CA GLU A 64 21.96 -4.49 3.17
C GLU A 64 21.28 -4.27 1.80
N HIS A 65 20.41 -5.20 1.39
CA HIS A 65 19.66 -5.09 0.15
C HIS A 65 18.64 -3.94 0.18
N GLU A 66 17.90 -3.80 1.28
CA GLU A 66 16.96 -2.70 1.48
C GLU A 66 17.67 -1.34 1.44
N ARG A 67 18.82 -1.24 2.11
CA ARG A 67 19.64 -0.03 2.11
C ARG A 67 20.15 0.33 0.71
N PHE A 68 20.52 -0.68 -0.08
CA PHE A 68 20.91 -0.48 -1.47
C PHE A 68 19.75 0.03 -2.32
N ILE A 69 18.58 -0.61 -2.24
CA ILE A 69 17.36 -0.18 -2.94
C ILE A 69 17.03 1.27 -2.55
N ASN A 70 17.02 1.59 -1.26
CA ASN A 70 16.69 2.94 -0.79
C ASN A 70 17.63 4.01 -1.36
N LYS A 71 18.94 3.71 -1.52
CA LYS A 71 19.90 4.63 -2.15
C LYS A 71 19.61 4.81 -3.65
N VAL A 72 19.34 3.71 -4.35
CA VAL A 72 19.03 3.76 -5.79
C VAL A 72 17.72 4.49 -6.03
N THR A 73 16.67 4.17 -5.27
CA THR A 73 15.38 4.87 -5.33
C THR A 73 15.53 6.36 -5.01
N TYR A 74 16.35 6.71 -4.01
CA TYR A 74 16.65 8.10 -3.70
C TYR A 74 17.29 8.83 -4.89
N LEU A 75 18.35 8.27 -5.48
CA LEU A 75 19.04 8.87 -6.62
C LEU A 75 18.09 9.05 -7.82
N LEU A 76 17.36 7.99 -8.19
CA LEU A 76 16.39 8.03 -9.28
C LEU A 76 15.24 8.99 -9.00
N GLY A 77 14.77 9.06 -7.74
CA GLY A 77 13.72 9.97 -7.32
C GLY A 77 14.14 11.43 -7.43
N VAL A 78 15.36 11.77 -6.99
CA VAL A 78 15.90 13.13 -7.10
C VAL A 78 16.15 13.52 -8.56
N LEU A 79 16.76 12.64 -9.35
CA LEU A 79 16.98 12.90 -10.78
C LEU A 79 15.66 13.03 -11.55
N GLY A 80 14.69 12.14 -11.27
CA GLY A 80 13.36 12.19 -11.88
C GLY A 80 12.59 13.45 -11.51
N PHE A 81 12.64 13.87 -10.24
CA PHE A 81 12.00 15.10 -9.79
C PHE A 81 12.70 16.35 -10.38
N GLY A 82 14.03 16.37 -10.42
CA GLY A 82 14.79 17.43 -11.07
C GLY A 82 14.48 17.54 -12.57
N GLY A 83 14.44 16.40 -13.26
CA GLY A 83 14.05 16.33 -14.67
C GLY A 83 12.61 16.80 -14.91
N PHE A 84 11.68 16.46 -14.02
CA PHE A 84 10.30 16.96 -14.06
C PHE A 84 10.25 18.49 -13.89
N CYS A 85 10.93 19.05 -12.89
CA CYS A 85 10.98 20.50 -12.68
C CYS A 85 11.62 21.23 -13.87
N PHE A 86 12.68 20.67 -14.46
CA PHE A 86 13.28 21.20 -15.68
C PHE A 86 12.30 21.22 -16.84
N LEU A 87 11.60 20.10 -17.08
CA LEU A 87 10.61 20.01 -18.15
C LEU A 87 9.44 20.97 -17.93
N LEU A 88 8.99 21.13 -16.68
CA LEU A 88 7.93 22.07 -16.32
C LEU A 88 8.31 23.51 -16.67
N GLY A 89 9.57 23.91 -16.46
CA GLY A 89 10.06 25.24 -16.82
C GLY A 89 10.37 25.41 -18.31
N ALA A 90 10.97 24.40 -18.95
CA ALA A 90 11.45 24.49 -20.33
C ALA A 90 10.35 24.22 -21.36
N ARG A 91 9.45 23.27 -21.08
CA ARG A 91 8.42 22.81 -22.03
C ARG A 91 7.15 22.32 -21.30
N PRO A 92 6.40 23.22 -20.65
CA PRO A 92 5.22 22.87 -19.86
C PRO A 92 4.08 22.21 -20.66
N GLN A 93 4.09 22.33 -22.00
CA GLN A 93 3.11 21.65 -22.85
C GLN A 93 3.24 20.13 -22.82
N ASP A 94 4.40 19.60 -22.41
CA ASP A 94 4.67 18.15 -22.38
C ASP A 94 4.23 17.49 -21.05
N ILE A 95 3.89 18.30 -20.04
CA ILE A 95 3.50 17.84 -18.70
C ILE A 95 2.28 16.91 -18.69
N PRO A 96 1.21 17.14 -19.48
CA PRO A 96 0.10 16.20 -19.59
C PRO A 96 0.56 14.80 -20.05
N TYR A 97 1.51 14.71 -20.98
CA TYR A 97 2.02 13.41 -21.46
C TYR A 97 2.84 12.70 -20.39
N VAL A 98 3.67 13.45 -19.64
CA VAL A 98 4.42 12.90 -18.51
C VAL A 98 3.48 12.37 -17.43
N TYR A 99 2.39 13.08 -17.16
CA TYR A 99 1.35 12.62 -16.23
C TYR A 99 0.68 11.32 -16.72
N CYS A 100 0.27 11.24 -17.99
CA CYS A 100 -0.29 10.02 -18.55
C CYS A 100 0.69 8.84 -18.47
N PHE A 101 1.96 9.07 -18.83
CA PHE A 101 3.02 8.06 -18.72
C PHE A 101 3.22 7.60 -17.27
N PHE A 102 3.25 8.54 -16.33
CA PHE A 102 3.33 8.24 -14.90
C PHE A 102 2.15 7.37 -14.46
N TYR A 103 0.92 7.73 -14.81
CA TYR A 103 -0.26 7.01 -14.38
C TYR A 103 -0.27 5.57 -14.92
N PHE A 104 -0.10 5.40 -16.24
CA PHE A 104 -0.11 4.08 -16.87
C PHE A 104 1.06 3.19 -16.46
N THR A 105 2.14 3.77 -15.92
CA THR A 105 3.29 2.99 -15.42
C THR A 105 3.13 2.66 -13.94
N PHE A 106 2.95 3.67 -13.08
CA PHE A 106 3.05 3.49 -11.63
C PHE A 106 1.75 3.01 -10.98
N VAL A 107 0.58 3.32 -11.54
CA VAL A 107 -0.70 2.85 -10.96
C VAL A 107 -0.88 1.33 -11.13
N PRO A 108 -0.61 0.72 -12.31
CA PRO A 108 -0.65 -0.74 -12.43
C PRO A 108 0.39 -1.45 -11.56
N LEU A 109 1.62 -0.91 -11.46
CA LEU A 109 2.64 -1.45 -10.56
C LEU A 109 2.17 -1.39 -9.10
N ARG A 110 1.55 -0.28 -8.68
CA ARG A 110 0.99 -0.12 -7.35
C ARG A 110 -0.20 -1.06 -7.11
N TRP A 111 -1.04 -1.31 -8.11
CA TRP A 111 -2.11 -2.32 -8.03
C TRP A 111 -1.54 -3.71 -7.76
N ILE A 112 -0.51 -4.13 -8.51
CA ILE A 112 0.16 -5.42 -8.31
C ILE A 112 0.74 -5.51 -6.90
N TYR A 113 1.49 -4.48 -6.46
CA TYR A 113 2.08 -4.42 -5.12
C TYR A 113 1.02 -4.49 -4.01
N TYR A 114 -0.07 -3.73 -4.12
CA TYR A 114 -1.15 -3.70 -3.14
C TYR A 114 -1.98 -4.98 -3.15
N ARG A 115 -2.06 -5.68 -4.28
CA ARG A 115 -2.70 -6.99 -4.34
C ARG A 115 -1.92 -8.01 -3.51
N PHE A 116 -0.60 -8.02 -3.60
CA PHE A 116 0.26 -8.87 -2.77
C PHE A 116 0.16 -8.55 -1.28
N LYS A 117 0.05 -7.27 -0.93
CA LYS A 117 -0.13 -6.80 0.47
C LYS A 117 -1.58 -6.87 0.97
N LYS A 118 -2.53 -7.33 0.15
CA LYS A 118 -3.99 -7.29 0.39
C LYS A 118 -4.58 -5.89 0.64
N TRP A 119 -3.87 -4.84 0.24
CA TRP A 119 -4.21 -3.41 0.36
C TRP A 119 -4.93 -2.83 -0.87
N HIS A 120 -5.30 -3.68 -1.82
CA HIS A 120 -5.96 -3.29 -3.08
C HIS A 120 -7.22 -2.41 -2.95
N TYR A 121 -7.88 -2.33 -1.80
CA TYR A 121 -9.02 -1.43 -1.60
C TYR A 121 -8.65 0.05 -1.49
N TYR A 122 -7.40 0.39 -1.17
CA TYR A 122 -6.95 1.80 -1.26
C TYR A 122 -7.00 2.35 -2.68
N LEU A 123 -6.96 1.48 -3.70
CA LEU A 123 -7.12 1.93 -5.10
C LEU A 123 -8.55 2.36 -5.44
N LEU A 124 -9.50 2.20 -4.51
CA LEU A 124 -10.86 2.76 -4.63
C LEU A 124 -10.96 4.17 -4.07
N ASP A 125 -9.90 4.71 -3.49
CA ASP A 125 -9.88 6.07 -2.93
C ASP A 125 -10.15 7.13 -4.01
N PHE A 126 -10.66 8.28 -3.55
CA PHE A 126 -11.10 9.36 -4.43
C PHE A 126 -10.01 9.82 -5.39
N CYS A 127 -8.74 9.81 -4.98
CA CYS A 127 -7.63 10.21 -5.83
C CYS A 127 -7.54 9.35 -7.10
N TYR A 128 -7.73 8.03 -7.02
CA TYR A 128 -7.72 7.15 -8.20
C TYR A 128 -8.95 7.36 -9.08
N TYR A 129 -10.11 7.60 -8.47
CA TYR A 129 -11.33 7.95 -9.18
C TYR A 129 -11.16 9.26 -9.97
N ALA A 130 -10.71 10.32 -9.31
CA ALA A 130 -10.46 11.62 -9.93
C ALA A 130 -9.39 11.54 -11.03
N ASN A 131 -8.26 10.86 -10.79
CA ASN A 131 -7.23 10.68 -11.79
C ASN A 131 -7.72 9.88 -13.03
N THR A 132 -8.65 8.94 -12.86
CA THR A 132 -9.28 8.27 -14.00
C THR A 132 -10.09 9.24 -14.86
N ILE A 133 -10.84 10.14 -14.22
CA ILE A 133 -11.59 11.21 -14.93
C ILE A 133 -10.61 12.16 -15.64
N PHE A 134 -9.48 12.50 -15.02
CA PHE A 134 -8.46 13.35 -15.63
C PHE A 134 -7.89 12.73 -16.91
N LEU A 135 -7.63 11.42 -16.92
CA LEU A 135 -7.16 10.74 -18.14
C LEU A 135 -8.21 10.73 -19.23
N VAL A 136 -9.49 10.59 -18.88
CA VAL A 136 -10.59 10.68 -19.85
C VAL A 136 -10.64 12.08 -20.46
N ASP A 137 -10.50 13.12 -19.64
CA ASP A 137 -10.42 14.51 -20.13
C ASP A 137 -9.22 14.70 -21.07
N LEU A 138 -8.02 14.32 -20.64
CA LEU A 138 -6.79 14.56 -21.41
C LEU A 138 -6.70 13.73 -22.71
N LEU A 139 -7.19 12.50 -22.70
CA LEU A 139 -7.02 11.58 -23.84
C LEU A 139 -8.22 11.55 -24.78
N LEU A 140 -9.44 11.68 -24.27
CA LEU A 140 -10.67 11.50 -25.05
C LEU A 140 -11.41 12.80 -25.31
N TYR A 141 -11.41 13.72 -24.34
CA TYR A 141 -12.18 14.96 -24.41
C TYR A 141 -11.36 16.23 -24.11
N PRO A 142 -10.14 16.42 -24.67
CA PRO A 142 -9.24 17.52 -24.28
C PRO A 142 -9.74 18.91 -24.69
N LYS A 143 -10.84 18.98 -25.45
CA LYS A 143 -11.49 20.22 -25.90
C LYS A 143 -12.76 20.54 -25.10
N ASN A 144 -13.13 19.73 -24.11
CA ASN A 144 -14.35 19.91 -23.36
C ASN A 144 -14.11 20.78 -22.12
N GLU A 145 -14.41 22.07 -22.24
CA GLU A 145 -14.27 23.05 -21.17
C GLU A 145 -14.98 22.67 -19.87
N LYS A 146 -16.19 22.09 -19.95
CA LYS A 146 -16.98 21.69 -18.78
C LYS A 146 -16.30 20.57 -18.00
N LEU A 147 -15.76 19.59 -18.72
CA LEU A 147 -15.03 18.48 -18.11
C LEU A 147 -13.71 18.99 -17.52
N PHE A 148 -13.01 19.87 -18.22
CA PHE A 148 -11.82 20.56 -17.73
C PHE A 148 -12.09 21.31 -16.40
N MET A 149 -13.20 22.04 -16.28
CA MET A 149 -13.58 22.74 -15.03
C MET A 149 -13.80 21.78 -13.86
N VAL A 150 -14.47 20.65 -14.12
CA VAL A 150 -14.67 19.60 -13.10
C VAL A 150 -13.33 19.01 -12.66
N CYS A 151 -12.46 18.69 -13.63
CA CYS A 151 -11.14 18.15 -13.35
C CYS A 151 -10.24 19.14 -12.59
N PHE A 152 -10.26 20.41 -12.99
CA PHE A 152 -9.55 21.49 -12.33
C PHE A 152 -10.00 21.65 -10.87
N SER A 153 -11.32 21.62 -10.61
CA SER A 153 -11.88 21.67 -9.27
C SER A 153 -11.43 20.49 -8.40
N PHE A 154 -11.39 19.28 -8.93
CA PHE A 154 -10.89 18.11 -8.20
C PHE A 154 -9.39 18.17 -7.92
N ALA A 155 -8.60 18.61 -8.90
CA ALA A 155 -7.14 18.69 -8.77
C ALA A 155 -6.71 19.74 -7.73
N GLU A 156 -7.20 20.97 -7.85
CA GLU A 156 -6.85 22.10 -6.97
C GLU A 156 -7.64 22.10 -5.65
N GLY A 157 -8.76 21.38 -5.60
CA GLY A 157 -9.57 21.22 -4.39
C GLY A 157 -9.14 19.97 -3.60
N PRO A 158 -9.96 18.90 -3.59
CA PRO A 158 -9.75 17.74 -2.72
C PRO A 158 -8.38 17.08 -2.85
N LEU A 159 -7.77 17.02 -4.04
CA LEU A 159 -6.44 16.39 -4.20
C LEU A 159 -5.31 17.25 -3.62
N ALA A 160 -5.31 18.56 -3.87
CA ALA A 160 -4.33 19.46 -3.26
C ALA A 160 -4.49 19.51 -1.73
N TRP A 161 -5.73 19.59 -1.23
CA TRP A 161 -6.01 19.56 0.21
C TRP A 161 -5.61 18.23 0.86
N ALA A 162 -5.74 17.11 0.16
CA ALA A 162 -5.30 15.80 0.64
C ALA A 162 -3.80 15.77 0.95
N LEU A 163 -2.95 16.47 0.17
CA LEU A 163 -1.51 16.57 0.48
C LEU A 163 -1.27 17.17 1.88
N ILE A 164 -2.06 18.17 2.26
CA ILE A 164 -1.95 18.87 3.54
C ILE A 164 -2.56 18.04 4.67
N ILE A 165 -3.82 17.60 4.49
CA ILE A 165 -4.59 16.88 5.53
C ILE A 165 -3.92 15.56 5.89
N TRP A 166 -3.49 14.80 4.88
CA TRP A 166 -2.83 13.51 5.10
C TRP A 166 -1.32 13.64 5.30
N ARG A 167 -0.79 14.87 5.36
CA ARG A 167 0.64 15.19 5.52
C ARG A 167 1.52 14.37 4.56
N CYS A 168 1.11 14.28 3.30
CA CYS A 168 1.81 13.52 2.28
C CYS A 168 3.24 14.07 2.12
N SER A 169 4.23 13.27 2.51
CA SER A 169 5.63 13.67 2.53
C SER A 169 6.35 13.19 1.28
N LEU A 170 7.04 14.10 0.60
CA LEU A 170 7.89 13.76 -0.55
C LEU A 170 9.19 13.11 -0.06
N VAL A 171 9.22 11.78 -0.08
CA VAL A 171 10.37 10.98 0.39
C VAL A 171 10.95 10.21 -0.78
N PHE A 172 12.09 10.66 -1.31
CA PHE A 172 12.72 10.05 -2.48
C PHE A 172 13.24 8.63 -2.25
N SER A 173 13.52 8.24 -1.00
CA SER A 173 13.91 6.87 -0.67
C SER A 173 12.74 5.88 -0.65
N SER A 174 11.48 6.33 -0.81
CA SER A 174 10.30 5.47 -0.76
C SER A 174 9.40 5.69 -1.98
N ALA A 175 9.39 4.71 -2.88
CA ALA A 175 8.57 4.77 -4.10
C ALA A 175 7.06 4.90 -3.80
N ASP A 176 6.55 4.23 -2.76
CA ASP A 176 5.12 4.30 -2.41
C ASP A 176 4.71 5.71 -1.95
N LYS A 177 5.53 6.36 -1.10
CA LYS A 177 5.32 7.75 -0.67
C LYS A 177 5.45 8.72 -1.84
N LEU A 178 6.46 8.54 -2.69
CA LEU A 178 6.65 9.36 -3.88
C LEU A 178 5.45 9.28 -4.83
N VAL A 179 5.00 8.07 -5.20
CA VAL A 179 3.81 7.87 -6.05
C VAL A 179 2.56 8.45 -5.37
N SER A 180 2.46 8.34 -4.04
CA SER A 180 1.34 8.90 -3.28
C SER A 180 1.31 10.43 -3.31
N VAL A 181 2.46 11.11 -3.31
CA VAL A 181 2.50 12.56 -3.48
C VAL A 181 2.17 12.92 -4.94
N LEU A 182 2.78 12.24 -5.90
CA LEU A 182 2.63 12.55 -7.32
C LEU A 182 1.19 12.36 -7.83
N ILE A 183 0.45 11.37 -7.35
CA ILE A 183 -0.96 11.16 -7.76
C ILE A 183 -1.90 12.28 -7.29
N HIS A 184 -1.52 13.03 -6.26
CA HIS A 184 -2.27 14.19 -5.76
C HIS A 184 -1.73 15.51 -6.35
N LEU A 185 -0.41 15.61 -6.54
CA LEU A 185 0.26 16.84 -6.98
C LEU A 185 0.23 17.04 -8.51
N LEU A 186 0.52 15.99 -9.29
CA LEU A 186 0.67 16.11 -10.74
C LEU A 186 -0.60 16.61 -11.45
N PRO A 187 -1.82 16.16 -11.10
CA PRO A 187 -3.01 16.67 -11.75
C PRO A 187 -3.15 18.19 -11.66
N GLY A 188 -2.91 18.78 -10.49
CA GLY A 188 -2.98 20.24 -10.31
C GLY A 188 -2.01 20.94 -11.26
N LEU A 189 -0.76 20.45 -11.31
CA LEU A 189 0.25 20.96 -12.22
C LEU A 189 -0.15 20.83 -13.70
N VAL A 190 -0.75 19.71 -14.10
CA VAL A 190 -1.22 19.49 -15.49
C VAL A 190 -2.32 20.48 -15.87
N PHE A 191 -3.36 20.60 -15.05
CA PHE A 191 -4.47 21.50 -15.37
C PHE A 191 -4.03 22.97 -15.27
N PHE A 192 -3.10 23.30 -14.36
CA PHE A 192 -2.45 24.59 -14.30
C PHE A 192 -1.63 24.90 -15.57
N THR A 193 -0.80 23.97 -16.05
CA THR A 193 0.01 24.22 -17.25
C THR A 193 -0.84 24.33 -18.50
N ILE A 194 -1.92 23.56 -18.63
CA ILE A 194 -2.87 23.69 -19.75
C ILE A 194 -3.50 25.09 -19.73
N ARG A 195 -3.93 25.55 -18.55
CA ARG A 195 -4.65 26.83 -18.40
C ARG A 195 -3.76 28.06 -18.60
N TRP A 196 -2.51 28.04 -18.13
CA TRP A 196 -1.65 29.23 -18.15
C TRP A 196 -0.49 29.16 -19.15
N TRP A 197 -0.05 27.97 -19.56
CA TRP A 197 1.17 27.78 -20.37
C TRP A 197 0.94 27.04 -21.70
N ASN A 198 -0.30 26.72 -22.05
CA ASN A 198 -0.66 26.15 -23.35
C ASN A 198 -1.85 26.89 -23.99
N PRO A 199 -1.62 28.11 -24.53
CA PRO A 199 -2.69 28.91 -25.13
C PRO A 199 -3.34 28.21 -26.32
N ALA A 200 -2.62 27.40 -27.09
CA ALA A 200 -3.19 26.71 -28.26
C ALA A 200 -4.21 25.62 -27.89
N THR A 201 -3.91 24.79 -26.89
CA THR A 201 -4.86 23.80 -26.37
C THR A 201 -6.04 24.49 -25.69
N PHE A 202 -5.77 25.59 -24.98
CA PHE A 202 -6.80 26.35 -24.29
C PHE A 202 -7.74 27.08 -25.26
N GLU A 203 -7.21 27.75 -26.28
CA GLU A 203 -8.00 28.38 -27.36
C GLU A 203 -8.85 27.36 -28.12
N ALA A 204 -8.37 26.13 -28.31
CA ALA A 204 -9.10 25.07 -28.99
C ALA A 204 -10.31 24.54 -28.19
N MET A 205 -10.44 24.85 -26.90
CA MET A 205 -11.64 24.56 -26.10
C MET A 205 -12.81 25.49 -26.42
N HIS A 206 -12.59 26.61 -27.13
CA HIS A 206 -13.61 27.63 -27.36
C HIS A 206 -13.91 27.85 -28.86
N PRO A 207 -15.17 28.19 -29.23
CA PRO A 207 -15.52 28.58 -30.60
C PRO A 207 -14.90 29.94 -30.99
N LYS A 208 -14.48 30.06 -32.26
CA LYS A 208 -13.73 31.21 -32.84
C LYS A 208 -14.42 32.59 -32.76
N GLU A 209 -15.66 32.69 -32.31
CA GLU A 209 -16.44 33.95 -32.35
C GLU A 209 -16.35 34.80 -31.07
N THR A 210 -15.77 34.28 -29.97
CA THR A 210 -15.71 35.01 -28.70
C THR A 210 -14.36 35.72 -28.55
N SER A 211 -14.38 37.04 -28.71
CA SER A 211 -13.22 37.93 -28.79
C SER A 211 -12.23 37.89 -27.61
N ARG A 212 -10.95 37.64 -27.91
CA ARG A 212 -9.76 38.44 -27.51
C ARG A 212 -9.86 39.20 -26.16
N ARG A 213 -9.69 38.52 -25.02
CA ARG A 213 -9.20 39.13 -23.75
C ARG A 213 -8.22 38.18 -23.05
N VAL A 214 -7.65 38.55 -21.88
CA VAL A 214 -6.48 37.93 -21.20
C VAL A 214 -6.74 37.15 -19.87
N SER A 215 -7.98 36.98 -19.37
CA SER A 215 -8.30 36.04 -18.26
C SER A 215 -9.57 35.15 -18.42
N TRP A 216 -9.41 33.81 -18.43
CA TRP A 216 -10.50 32.82 -18.26
C TRP A 216 -10.99 32.80 -16.80
N PRO A 217 -12.33 32.72 -16.54
CA PRO A 217 -13.42 32.50 -17.50
C PRO A 217 -13.69 33.65 -18.48
N TYR A 218 -13.68 33.36 -19.80
CA TYR A 218 -13.92 34.34 -20.86
C TYR A 218 -15.31 34.20 -21.41
N GLY A 219 -16.10 35.22 -21.11
CA GLY A 219 -17.51 35.26 -21.40
C GLY A 219 -18.16 35.89 -20.19
N VAL A 220 -19.26 36.60 -20.40
CA VAL A 220 -20.18 36.90 -19.29
C VAL A 220 -20.84 35.57 -18.93
N GLU A 221 -20.07 34.64 -18.36
CA GLU A 221 -20.62 33.44 -17.78
C GLU A 221 -21.27 33.87 -16.48
N ASP A 222 -22.59 33.70 -16.41
CA ASP A 222 -23.34 33.92 -15.19
C ASP A 222 -22.63 33.21 -14.04
N LYS A 223 -22.56 33.85 -12.86
CA LYS A 223 -21.98 33.23 -11.65
C LYS A 223 -22.55 31.82 -11.41
N SER A 224 -23.80 31.60 -11.83
CA SER A 224 -24.48 30.32 -11.84
C SER A 224 -23.76 29.23 -12.66
N TYR A 225 -23.24 29.54 -13.84
CA TYR A 225 -22.50 28.58 -14.69
C TYR A 225 -21.20 28.14 -14.02
N LEU A 226 -20.40 29.10 -13.54
CA LEU A 226 -19.16 28.80 -12.81
C LEU A 226 -19.43 27.98 -11.54
N LEU A 227 -20.43 28.38 -10.74
CA LEU A 227 -20.83 27.61 -9.56
C LEU A 227 -21.32 26.20 -9.92
N THR A 228 -21.99 26.04 -11.06
CA THR A 228 -22.46 24.73 -11.49
C THR A 228 -21.27 23.80 -11.79
N TRP A 229 -20.33 24.24 -12.63
CA TRP A 229 -19.27 23.37 -13.14
C TRP A 229 -18.03 23.28 -12.24
N LEU A 230 -17.72 24.31 -11.44
CA LEU A 230 -16.61 24.28 -10.48
C LEU A 230 -17.00 23.75 -9.10
N PHE A 231 -18.29 23.81 -8.73
CA PHE A 231 -18.72 23.41 -7.39
C PHE A 231 -19.78 22.31 -7.39
N TRP A 232 -20.97 22.54 -7.97
CA TRP A 232 -22.09 21.59 -7.84
C TRP A 232 -21.87 20.27 -8.57
N VAL A 233 -21.39 20.29 -9.81
CA VAL A 233 -21.10 19.07 -10.58
C VAL A 233 -19.95 18.28 -9.93
N PRO A 234 -18.81 18.89 -9.55
CA PRO A 234 -17.77 18.22 -8.77
C PRO A 234 -18.31 17.63 -7.46
N LEU A 235 -19.12 18.39 -6.71
CA LEU A 235 -19.72 17.91 -5.47
C LEU A 235 -20.61 16.70 -5.72
N PHE A 236 -21.45 16.73 -6.74
CA PHE A 236 -22.28 15.59 -7.10
C PHE A 236 -21.42 14.37 -7.47
N ALA A 237 -20.42 14.52 -8.33
CA ALA A 237 -19.51 13.43 -8.70
C ALA A 237 -18.72 12.88 -7.49
N TYR A 238 -18.34 13.73 -6.54
CA TYR A 238 -17.74 13.31 -5.27
C TYR A 238 -18.74 12.52 -4.41
N THR A 239 -19.98 12.97 -4.28
CA THR A 239 -21.01 12.25 -3.53
C THR A 239 -21.36 10.90 -4.16
N LEU A 240 -21.35 10.82 -5.49
CA LEU A 240 -21.52 9.57 -6.23
C LEU A 240 -20.38 8.61 -5.92
N TRP A 241 -19.13 9.07 -5.96
CA TRP A 241 -17.99 8.27 -5.55
C TRP A 241 -18.13 7.78 -4.09
N GLN A 242 -18.53 8.65 -3.16
CA GLN A 242 -18.74 8.26 -1.77
C GLN A 242 -19.82 7.17 -1.62
N ALA A 243 -20.94 7.31 -2.32
CA ALA A 243 -22.02 6.31 -2.31
C ALA A 243 -21.55 4.97 -2.88
N LEU A 244 -20.81 4.99 -4.00
CA LEU A 244 -20.23 3.79 -4.61
C LEU A 244 -19.21 3.12 -3.69
N TYR A 245 -18.33 3.91 -3.07
CA TYR A 245 -17.35 3.41 -2.11
C TYR A 245 -18.07 2.73 -0.94
N PHE A 246 -19.06 3.39 -0.35
CA PHE A 246 -19.85 2.84 0.75
C PHE A 246 -20.51 1.51 0.36
N LEU A 247 -21.14 1.44 -0.82
CA LEU A 247 -21.77 0.22 -1.31
C LEU A 247 -20.76 -0.92 -1.51
N ILE A 248 -19.62 -0.64 -2.16
CA ILE A 248 -18.61 -1.66 -2.49
C ILE A 248 -17.93 -2.19 -1.23
N VAL A 249 -17.51 -1.30 -0.33
CA VAL A 249 -16.71 -1.66 0.83
C VAL A 249 -17.60 -2.15 1.97
N ASN A 250 -18.64 -1.40 2.33
CA ASN A 250 -19.43 -1.68 3.54
C ASN A 250 -20.60 -2.62 3.31
N VAL A 251 -21.14 -2.73 2.09
CA VAL A 251 -22.26 -3.65 1.80
C VAL A 251 -21.74 -4.93 1.16
N LEU A 252 -21.10 -4.81 -0.01
CA LEU A 252 -20.72 -5.98 -0.81
C LEU A 252 -19.56 -6.79 -0.21
N ARG A 253 -18.62 -6.14 0.47
CA ARG A 253 -17.37 -6.79 0.91
C ARG A 253 -17.22 -6.91 2.42
N ARG A 254 -18.26 -6.57 3.18
CA ARG A 254 -18.32 -6.68 4.64
C ARG A 254 -17.92 -8.07 5.13
N GLN A 255 -18.48 -9.13 4.54
CA GLN A 255 -18.17 -10.51 4.96
C GLN A 255 -16.72 -10.93 4.68
N ARG A 256 -16.10 -10.39 3.62
CA ARG A 256 -14.70 -10.69 3.26
C ARG A 256 -13.73 -9.89 4.13
N LEU A 257 -14.08 -8.64 4.46
CA LEU A 257 -13.33 -7.79 5.41
C LEU A 257 -13.41 -8.29 6.85
N LEU A 258 -14.49 -8.96 7.24
CA LEU A 258 -14.63 -9.62 8.55
C LEU A 258 -13.87 -10.95 8.61
N ARG A 259 -13.70 -11.63 7.48
CA ARG A 259 -13.03 -12.93 7.40
C ARG A 259 -11.50 -12.83 7.31
N ASP A 260 -10.97 -11.74 6.77
CA ASP A 260 -9.53 -11.52 6.61
C ASP A 260 -9.11 -10.18 7.25
N PRO A 261 -8.61 -10.20 8.51
CA PRO A 261 -8.23 -9.00 9.24
C PRO A 261 -7.01 -8.28 8.65
N GLU A 262 -6.24 -8.92 7.76
CA GLU A 262 -5.09 -8.29 7.08
C GLU A 262 -5.52 -7.34 5.95
N VAL A 263 -6.79 -7.36 5.57
CA VAL A 263 -7.33 -6.48 4.54
C VAL A 263 -7.59 -5.10 5.12
N MET A 264 -6.76 -4.15 4.70
CA MET A 264 -6.85 -2.75 5.08
C MET A 264 -7.70 -1.94 4.09
N THR A 265 -8.47 -0.99 4.62
CA THR A 265 -9.25 0.01 3.88
C THR A 265 -9.03 1.37 4.54
N SER A 266 -9.38 2.44 3.82
CA SER A 266 -9.26 3.84 4.27
C SER A 266 -10.09 4.15 5.53
N TYR A 267 -11.08 3.31 5.88
CA TYR A 267 -11.85 3.40 7.12
C TYR A 267 -11.24 2.65 8.32
N ARG A 268 -10.18 1.86 8.10
CA ARG A 268 -9.49 1.06 9.13
C ARG A 268 -8.09 1.61 9.47
N PHE A 269 -7.76 2.80 8.97
CA PHE A 269 -6.51 3.50 9.30
C PHE A 269 -6.60 4.26 10.62
#